data_AF-A0A7K4DFS6-F1
#
_entry.id   AF-A0A7K4DFS6-F1
#
_cell.length_a   1.000
_cell.length_b   1.000
_cell.length_c   1.000
_cell.angle_alpha   90.00
_cell.angle_beta   90.00
_cell.angle_gamma   90.00
#
_symmetry.space_group_name_H-M   'P 1'
#
loop_
_entity.id
_entity.type
_entity.pdbx_description
1 polymer ?
#
loop_
_entity_poly.entity_id
_entity_poly.type
_entity_poly.pdbx_seq_one_letter_code
_entity_poly.pdbx_strand_id
1 'polypeptide(L)' 'LIIDLDWGDTSNSLRLRIYAPDAVLGPYYDAYDGVDGRIYLRIKSSVGLHPGTWQFEVYGHQVTDTQDYTIAWR' A
#
# COMPACT_ATOMS: atom_id res chain seq x y z
N LEU A 1 -10.47 -7.04 -1.82
CA LEU A 1 -9.84 -6.10 -0.90
C LEU A 1 -9.29 -4.94 -1.71
N ILE A 2 -9.79 -3.75 -1.48
CA ILE A 2 -9.24 -2.50 -1.98
C ILE A 2 -8.39 -1.91 -0.85
N ILE A 3 -7.21 -1.42 -1.19
CA ILE A 3 -6.30 -0.74 -0.27
C ILE A 3 -5.95 0.60 -0.89
N ASP A 4 -6.05 1.65 -0.10
CA ASP A 4 -5.82 3.02 -0.51
C ASP A 4 -4.87 3.67 0.50
N LEU A 5 -3.61 3.84 0.10
CA LEU A 5 -2.60 4.55 0.87
C LEU A 5 -2.34 5.89 0.18
N ASP A 6 -2.66 6.99 0.84
CA ASP A 6 -2.58 8.33 0.26
C ASP A 6 -1.76 9.25 1.15
N TRP A 7 -0.76 9.90 0.57
CA TRP A 7 0.08 10.91 1.22
C TRP A 7 0.15 12.24 0.45
N GLY A 8 -0.36 12.29 -0.79
CA GLY A 8 -0.62 13.52 -1.56
C GLY A 8 0.60 14.34 -2.01
N ASP A 9 1.81 13.97 -1.60
CA ASP A 9 3.07 14.66 -1.94
C ASP A 9 3.93 13.78 -2.84
N THR A 10 3.99 14.11 -4.13
CA THR A 10 4.78 13.38 -5.14
C THR A 10 6.29 13.56 -4.99
N SER A 11 6.75 14.51 -4.17
CA SER A 11 8.18 14.69 -3.88
C SER A 11 8.69 13.64 -2.89
N ASN A 12 7.78 13.06 -2.11
CA ASN A 12 8.04 11.96 -1.19
C ASN A 12 7.49 10.64 -1.75
N SER A 13 8.08 9.54 -1.32
CA SER A 13 7.67 8.20 -1.72
C SER A 13 7.51 7.31 -0.49
N LEU A 14 6.32 6.73 -0.36
CA LEU A 14 6.03 5.68 0.61
C LEU A 14 6.06 4.30 -0.06
N ARG A 15 6.34 3.28 0.75
CA ARG A 15 6.32 1.86 0.38
C ARG A 15 5.22 1.16 1.15
N LEU A 16 4.42 0.36 0.44
CA LEU A 16 3.44 -0.54 1.04
C LEU A 16 3.87 -2.01 0.89
N ARG A 17 3.94 -2.74 2.00
CA ARG A 17 4.04 -4.21 2.00
C ARG A 17 2.81 -4.79 2.70
N ILE A 18 2.23 -5.84 2.12
CA ILE A 18 1.01 -6.45 2.63
C ILE A 18 1.32 -7.88 3.06
N TYR A 19 0.99 -8.22 4.30
CA TYR A 19 1.06 -9.59 4.81
C TYR A 19 -0.37 -10.13 4.85
N ALA A 20 -0.69 -10.98 3.88
CA ALA A 20 -1.92 -11.77 3.84
C ALA A 20 -1.76 -13.03 4.71
N PRO A 21 -2.86 -13.69 5.10
CA PRO A 21 -2.79 -14.95 5.87
C PRO A 21 -1.97 -16.05 5.20
N ASP A 22 -1.88 -16.05 3.88
CA ASP A 22 -1.26 -17.09 3.05
C ASP A 22 -0.05 -16.59 2.23
N ALA A 23 0.20 -15.29 2.18
CA ALA A 23 1.20 -14.71 1.28
C ALA A 23 1.72 -13.35 1.75
N VAL A 24 2.85 -12.93 1.17
CA VAL A 24 3.36 -11.56 1.28
C VAL A 24 3.30 -10.92 -0.10
N LEU A 25 2.68 -9.75 -0.20
CA LEU A 25 2.50 -9.01 -1.45
C LEU A 25 3.30 -7.70 -1.43
N GLY A 26 3.83 -7.32 -2.60
CA GLY A 26 4.68 -6.15 -2.77
C GLY A 26 6.18 -6.43 -2.59
N PRO A 27 7.00 -5.41 -2.32
CA PRO A 27 6.60 -4.04 -2.00
C PRO A 27 5.99 -3.29 -3.18
N TYR A 28 5.02 -2.43 -2.89
CA TYR A 28 4.42 -1.48 -3.81
C TYR A 28 4.97 -0.08 -3.53
N TYR A 29 5.10 0.69 -4.59
CA TYR A 29 5.54 2.09 -4.60
C TYR A 29 4.59 2.86 -5.50
N ASP A 30 4.57 4.19 -5.36
CA ASP A 30 3.77 5.12 -6.17
C ASP A 30 3.77 4.77 -7.67
N ALA A 31 4.95 4.54 -8.24
CA ALA A 31 5.12 4.19 -9.65
C ALA A 31 4.36 2.93 -10.13
N TYR A 32 3.78 2.13 -9.24
CA TYR A 32 2.96 0.98 -9.58
C TYR A 32 1.62 1.36 -10.23
N ASP A 33 0.99 2.45 -9.80
CA ASP A 33 -0.31 2.91 -10.27
C ASP A 33 -0.32 4.38 -10.74
N GLY A 34 0.75 5.12 -10.47
CA GLY A 34 0.96 6.48 -10.93
C GLY A 34 1.87 7.22 -9.96
N VAL A 35 2.72 8.13 -10.44
CA VAL A 35 3.48 8.97 -9.50
C VAL A 35 2.60 10.16 -9.10
N ASP A 36 1.69 9.93 -8.17
CA ASP A 36 0.68 10.91 -7.72
C ASP A 36 0.56 11.03 -6.19
N GLY A 37 1.47 10.41 -5.43
CA GLY A 37 1.48 10.46 -3.97
C GLY A 37 0.47 9.50 -3.35
N ARG A 38 0.15 8.41 -4.04
CA ARG A 38 -0.90 7.46 -3.67
C ARG A 38 -0.62 6.07 -4.22
N ILE A 39 -0.96 5.06 -3.43
CA ILE A 39 -0.98 3.65 -3.84
C ILE A 39 -2.41 3.13 -3.70
N TYR A 40 -3.07 2.92 -4.82
CA TYR A 40 -4.42 2.41 -4.95
C TYR A 40 -4.43 0.99 -5.54
N LEU A 41 -4.56 -0.01 -4.66
CA LEU A 41 -4.47 -1.42 -5.04
C LEU A 41 -5.81 -2.11 -4.95
N ARG A 42 -6.07 -2.99 -5.93
CA ARG A 42 -7.15 -3.97 -5.88
C ARG A 42 -6.59 -5.38 -5.84
N ILE A 43 -6.57 -5.97 -4.64
CA ILE A 43 -6.14 -7.35 -4.43
C ILE A 43 -7.28 -8.30 -4.82
N LYS A 44 -6.96 -9.25 -5.71
CA LYS A 44 -7.84 -10.28 -6.22
C LYS A 44 -7.15 -11.64 -6.15
N SER A 45 -7.94 -12.69 -5.98
CA SER A 45 -7.51 -14.09 -6.06
C SER A 45 -8.56 -14.89 -6.85
N SER A 46 -8.12 -15.83 -7.68
CA SER A 46 -9.01 -16.71 -8.44
C SER A 46 -9.71 -17.74 -7.54
N VAL A 47 -9.13 -18.07 -6.40
CA VAL A 47 -9.65 -19.04 -5.42
C VAL A 47 -10.32 -18.36 -4.21
N GLY A 48 -10.41 -17.02 -4.22
CA GLY A 48 -10.89 -16.22 -3.11
C GLY A 48 -9.76 -15.70 -2.20
N LEU A 49 -10.05 -14.65 -1.43
CA LEU A 49 -9.11 -14.12 -0.45
C LEU A 49 -9.19 -14.93 0.84
N HIS A 50 -8.03 -15.31 1.38
CA HIS A 50 -7.99 -16.10 2.60
C HIS A 50 -8.49 -15.28 3.81
N PRO A 51 -9.41 -15.83 4.61
CA PRO A 51 -9.85 -15.20 5.85
C PRO A 51 -8.71 -15.24 6.88
N GLY A 52 -8.65 -14.23 7.73
CA GLY A 52 -7.62 -14.12 8.76
C GLY A 52 -7.15 -12.68 8.93
N THR A 53 -6.07 -12.51 9.68
CA THR A 53 -5.46 -11.20 9.91
C THR A 53 -4.64 -10.79 8.70
N TRP A 54 -4.95 -9.62 8.16
CA TRP A 54 -4.14 -8.93 7.17
C TRP A 54 -3.36 -7.81 7.87
N GLN A 55 -2.09 -7.63 7.52
CA GLN A 55 -1.26 -6.55 8.04
C GLN A 55 -0.74 -5.69 6.90
N PHE A 56 -0.76 -4.37 7.12
CA PHE A 56 -0.29 -3.37 6.17
C PHE A 56 0.91 -2.65 6.79
N GLU A 57 2.07 -2.80 6.17
CA GLU A 57 3.30 -2.12 6.58
C GLU A 57 3.55 -0.95 5.64
N VAL A 58 3.44 0.26 6.19
CA VAL A 58 3.77 1.53 5.51
C VAL A 58 5.16 1.95 5.96
N TYR A 59 6.03 2.27 4.99
CA TYR A 59 7.40 2.69 5.25
C TYR A 59 7.78 3.90 4.39
N GLY A 60 8.43 4.91 4.99
CA GLY A 60 8.97 6.05 4.25
C GLY A 60 10.18 5.63 3.42
N HIS A 61 10.01 5.44 2.10
CA HIS A 61 11.07 4.98 1.22
C HIS A 61 12.04 6.09 0.85
N GLN A 62 11.50 7.23 0.42
CA GLN A 62 12.23 8.46 0.15
C GLN A 62 11.39 9.61 0.69
N VAL A 63 11.67 10.02 1.91
CA VAL A 63 10.93 11.08 2.58
C VAL A 63 11.94 12.15 3.02
N THR A 64 11.70 13.39 2.60
CA THR A 64 12.35 14.55 3.19
C THR A 64 11.52 14.99 4.39
N ASP A 65 12.14 15.09 5.56
CA ASP A 65 11.49 15.38 6.84
C ASP A 65 10.39 14.37 7.23
N THR A 66 9.17 14.84 7.51
CA THR A 66 8.04 14.03 7.98
C THR A 66 6.96 14.03 6.91
N GLN A 67 6.40 12.84 6.65
CA GLN A 67 5.28 12.66 5.74
C GLN A 67 4.11 12.04 6.49
N ASP A 68 3.00 12.76 6.54
CA ASP A 68 1.73 12.23 7.00
C ASP A 68 1.08 11.39 5.90
N TYR A 69 0.24 10.42 6.28
CA TYR A 69 -0.48 9.58 5.35
C TYR A 69 -1.82 9.13 5.93
N THR A 70 -2.72 8.72 5.04
CA THR A 70 -3.93 8.00 5.39
C THR A 70 -3.91 6.62 4.76
N ILE A 71 -4.47 5.63 5.44
CA ILE A 71 -4.66 4.29 4.90
C ILE A 71 -6.10 3.83 5.16
N ALA A 72 -6.76 3.38 4.09
CA ALA A 72 -8.11 2.82 4.14
C ALA A 72 -8.17 1.48 3.40
N TRP A 73 -9.04 0.59 3.85
CA TRP A 73 -9.28 -0.70 3.19
C TRP A 73 -10.76 -1.10 3.25
N ARG A 74 -11.22 -1.82 2.22
CA ARG A 74 -12.59 -2.37 2.13
C ARG A 74 -12.71 -3.63 1.26
#